data_AF-A2FH84-F1
#
_entry.id   AF-A2FH84-F1
#
_cell.length_a   1.000
_cell.length_b   1.000
_cell.length_c   1.000
_cell.angle_alpha   90.00
_cell.angle_beta   90.00
_cell.angle_gamma   90.00
#
_symmetry.space_group_name_H-M   'P 1'
#
loop_
_entity.id
_entity.type
_entity.pdbx_description
1 polymer ?
#
loop_
_entity_poly.entity_id
_entity_poly.type
_entity_poly.pdbx_seq_one_letter_code
_entity_poly.pdbx_strand_id
1 'polypeptide(L)'
;MILAQLSRWAEAERFFLLVKNPAYLRELYYTSWLCMCYIMNRKPEKAWELYTQCTVAEDAKTLLQIISSECYTQGMFYFAMKAYSILAGYEMNEEMKQGMIASAVGVFRNILSRKEEPDKINEIYDCLMQEKDAEQVLQTIQNYVETSGEFDTTQQ
;
A
#
# COMPACT_ATOMS: atom_id res chain seq x y z
N MET A 1 -21.35 0.31 9.97
CA MET A 1 -20.72 -1.02 10.08
C MET A 1 -21.49 -2.09 9.30
N ILE A 2 -22.81 -2.26 9.49
CA ILE A 2 -23.60 -3.29 8.78
C ILE A 2 -23.48 -3.22 7.24
N LEU A 3 -23.45 -2.02 6.64
CA LEU A 3 -23.33 -1.89 5.18
C LEU A 3 -21.96 -2.33 4.62
N ALA A 4 -20.87 -2.07 5.35
CA ALA A 4 -19.53 -2.55 5.01
C ALA A 4 -19.45 -4.08 5.10
N GLN A 5 -20.09 -4.67 6.11
CA GLN A 5 -20.21 -6.14 6.26
C GLN A 5 -21.07 -6.79 5.16
N LEU A 6 -21.93 -6.01 4.48
CA LEU A 6 -22.72 -6.46 3.32
C LEU A 6 -22.02 -6.13 1.98
N SER A 7 -20.72 -5.82 1.99
CA SER A 7 -19.93 -5.44 0.82
C SER A 7 -20.45 -4.19 0.07
N ARG A 8 -21.25 -3.34 0.72
CA ARG A 8 -21.77 -2.08 0.17
C ARG A 8 -20.81 -0.92 0.48
N TRP A 9 -19.57 -1.04 0.01
CA TRP A 9 -18.47 -0.13 0.33
C TRP A 9 -18.68 1.30 -0.17
N ALA A 10 -19.25 1.49 -1.36
CA ALA A 10 -19.52 2.82 -1.91
C ALA A 10 -20.53 3.61 -1.07
N GLU A 11 -21.54 2.92 -0.55
CA GLU A 11 -22.55 3.55 0.30
C GLU A 11 -22.06 3.75 1.72
N ALA A 12 -21.28 2.80 2.24
CA ALA A 12 -20.58 2.97 3.51
C ALA A 12 -19.68 4.21 3.50
N GLU A 13 -18.86 4.41 2.46
CA GLU A 13 -18.04 5.62 2.27
C GLU A 13 -18.93 6.87 2.34
N ARG A 14 -20.04 6.90 1.58
CA ARG A 14 -20.95 8.05 1.59
C ARG A 14 -21.50 8.36 2.98
N PHE A 15 -21.90 7.35 3.74
CA PHE A 15 -22.43 7.55 5.08
C PHE A 15 -21.37 8.00 6.08
N PHE A 16 -20.15 7.46 6.01
CA PHE A 16 -19.04 7.95 6.83
C PHE A 16 -18.77 9.43 6.55
N LEU A 17 -18.72 9.83 5.28
CA LEU A 17 -18.49 11.23 4.88
C LEU A 17 -19.60 12.21 5.30
N LEU A 18 -20.79 11.74 5.69
CA LEU A 18 -21.84 12.60 6.25
C LEU A 18 -21.59 12.98 7.71
N VAL A 19 -20.69 12.29 8.42
CA VAL A 19 -20.32 12.62 9.79
C VAL A 19 -19.54 13.92 9.80
N LYS A 20 -20.03 14.93 10.52
CA LYS A 20 -19.39 16.25 10.62
C LYS A 20 -18.84 16.58 12.00
N ASN A 21 -19.12 15.74 13.00
CA ASN A 21 -18.70 16.01 14.36
C ASN A 21 -17.19 15.74 14.50
N PRO A 22 -16.37 16.76 14.83
CA PRO A 22 -14.91 16.64 14.84
C PRO A 22 -14.37 15.69 15.90
N ALA A 23 -15.14 15.39 16.96
CA ALA A 23 -14.73 14.40 17.96
C ALA A 23 -14.67 13.00 17.33
N TYR A 24 -15.73 12.59 16.63
CA TYR A 24 -15.79 11.29 15.95
C TYR A 24 -14.80 11.17 14.81
N LEU A 25 -14.53 12.26 14.07
CA LEU A 25 -13.58 12.24 12.95
C LEU A 25 -12.14 11.91 13.39
N ARG A 26 -11.82 12.07 14.68
CA ARG A 26 -10.51 11.75 15.25
C ARG A 26 -10.46 10.37 15.91
N GLU A 27 -11.60 9.69 16.06
CA GLU A 27 -11.62 8.37 16.69
C GLU A 27 -11.02 7.33 15.75
N LEU A 28 -10.10 6.52 16.27
CA LEU A 28 -9.45 5.44 15.53
C LEU A 28 -10.45 4.50 14.85
N TYR A 29 -11.55 4.18 15.52
CA TYR A 29 -12.59 3.35 14.93
C TYR A 29 -13.16 3.97 13.66
N TYR A 30 -13.49 5.27 13.68
CA TYR A 30 -14.00 5.97 12.51
C TYR A 30 -12.98 5.99 11.37
N THR A 31 -11.74 6.40 11.66
CA THR A 31 -10.68 6.54 10.65
C THR A 31 -10.30 5.19 10.04
N SER A 32 -10.25 4.12 10.85
CA SER A 32 -9.98 2.75 10.38
C SER A 32 -11.06 2.25 9.43
N TRP A 33 -12.34 2.45 9.76
CA TRP A 33 -13.44 2.04 8.87
C TRP A 33 -13.49 2.86 7.58
N LEU A 34 -13.22 4.17 7.66
CA LEU A 34 -13.15 5.02 6.47
C LEU A 34 -11.97 4.62 5.57
N CYS A 35 -10.81 4.29 6.17
CA CYS A 35 -9.64 3.75 5.47
C CYS A 35 -10.01 2.48 4.69
N MET A 36 -10.64 1.49 5.34
CA MET A 36 -11.11 0.28 4.66
C MET A 36 -12.08 0.59 3.51
N CYS A 37 -13.02 1.53 3.71
CA CYS A 37 -13.96 1.92 2.65
C CYS A 37 -13.23 2.51 1.43
N TYR A 38 -12.22 3.36 1.65
CA TYR A 38 -11.43 3.91 0.55
C TYR A 38 -10.68 2.84 -0.24
N ILE A 39 -10.03 1.89 0.46
CA ILE A 39 -9.31 0.78 -0.17
C ILE A 39 -10.27 -0.08 -1.00
N MET A 40 -11.39 -0.49 -0.41
CA MET A 40 -12.39 -1.34 -1.08
C MET A 40 -13.05 -0.65 -2.27
N ASN A 41 -13.13 0.68 -2.26
CA ASN A 41 -13.60 1.51 -3.38
C ASN A 41 -12.49 1.90 -4.36
N ARG A 42 -11.31 1.25 -4.33
CA ARG A 42 -10.18 1.49 -5.24
C ARG A 42 -9.61 2.91 -5.18
N LYS A 43 -9.59 3.51 -3.98
CA LYS A 43 -9.04 4.84 -3.70
C LYS A 43 -7.93 4.79 -2.64
N PRO A 44 -6.84 4.02 -2.87
CA PRO A 44 -5.78 3.85 -1.87
C PRO A 44 -5.06 5.16 -1.54
N GLU A 45 -5.04 6.14 -2.44
CA GLU A 45 -4.50 7.48 -2.21
C GLU A 45 -5.20 8.20 -1.06
N LYS A 46 -6.53 8.10 -0.97
CA LYS A 46 -7.30 8.70 0.14
C LYS A 46 -7.05 7.99 1.46
N ALA A 47 -6.86 6.67 1.42
CA ALA A 47 -6.46 5.91 2.60
C ALA A 47 -5.08 6.34 3.09
N TRP A 48 -4.14 6.58 2.16
CA TRP A 48 -2.81 7.09 2.47
C TRP A 48 -2.85 8.51 3.07
N GLU A 49 -3.70 9.39 2.55
CA GLU A 49 -3.93 10.72 3.11
C GLU A 49 -4.42 10.66 4.56
N LEU A 50 -5.34 9.75 4.90
CA LEU A 50 -5.79 9.55 6.28
C LEU A 50 -4.65 9.19 7.21
N TYR A 51 -3.77 8.27 6.78
CA TYR A 51 -2.57 7.92 7.51
C TYR A 51 -1.65 9.15 7.70
N THR A 52 -1.40 9.90 6.63
CA THR A 52 -0.49 11.06 6.64
C THR A 52 -0.98 12.19 7.56
N GLN A 53 -2.30 12.35 7.68
CA GLN A 53 -2.94 13.33 8.56
C GLN A 53 -3.02 12.87 10.02
N CYS A 54 -2.71 11.61 10.31
CA CYS A 54 -2.80 11.06 11.66
C CYS A 54 -1.65 11.57 12.53
N THR A 55 -1.98 12.24 13.62
CA THR A 55 -0.97 12.80 14.55
C THR A 55 -0.56 11.84 15.65
N VAL A 56 -1.37 10.80 15.91
CA VAL A 56 -1.13 9.81 16.97
C VAL A 56 -0.39 8.62 16.36
N ALA A 57 0.78 8.28 16.91
CA ALA A 57 1.66 7.25 16.35
C ALA A 57 1.02 5.85 16.33
N GLU A 58 0.35 5.44 17.41
CA GLU A 58 -0.34 4.15 17.49
C GLU A 58 -1.50 4.03 16.50
N ASP A 59 -2.26 5.11 16.32
CA ASP A 59 -3.35 5.16 15.34
C ASP A 59 -2.78 5.11 13.91
N ALA A 60 -1.70 5.84 13.65
CA ALA A 60 -1.02 5.84 12.36
C ALA A 60 -0.50 4.43 12.01
N LYS A 61 0.06 3.73 12.99
CA LYS A 61 0.51 2.34 12.87
C LYS A 61 -0.64 1.40 12.55
N THR A 62 -1.78 1.56 13.24
CA THR A 62 -2.99 0.78 12.97
C THR A 62 -3.49 1.02 11.54
N LEU A 63 -3.50 2.28 11.08
CA LEU A 63 -3.87 2.61 9.70
C LEU A 63 -2.90 1.99 8.68
N LEU A 64 -1.59 2.01 8.94
CA LEU A 64 -0.60 1.36 8.09
C LEU A 64 -0.82 -0.15 7.99
N GLN A 65 -1.17 -0.83 9.09
CA GLN A 65 -1.49 -2.26 9.08
C GLN A 65 -2.73 -2.58 8.23
N ILE A 66 -3.74 -1.71 8.26
CA ILE A 66 -4.93 -1.84 7.41
C ILE A 66 -4.54 -1.61 5.95
N ILE A 67 -3.79 -0.54 5.66
CA ILE A 67 -3.35 -0.23 4.29
C ILE A 67 -2.51 -1.36 3.73
N SER A 68 -1.54 -1.88 4.47
CA SER A 68 -0.67 -2.96 4.01
C SER A 68 -1.45 -4.22 3.65
N SER A 69 -2.25 -4.74 4.60
CA SER A 69 -2.97 -6.01 4.44
C SER A 69 -4.12 -5.94 3.43
N GLU A 70 -4.93 -4.88 3.47
CA GLU A 70 -6.09 -4.76 2.59
C GLU A 70 -5.68 -4.35 1.17
N CYS A 71 -4.70 -3.44 1.00
CA CYS A 71 -4.21 -3.12 -0.34
C CYS A 71 -3.53 -4.33 -0.98
N TYR A 72 -2.80 -5.15 -0.20
CA TYR A 72 -2.21 -6.39 -0.70
C TYR A 72 -3.30 -7.35 -1.21
N THR A 73 -4.33 -7.59 -0.40
CA THR A 73 -5.46 -8.47 -0.76
C THR A 73 -6.22 -7.97 -1.98
N GLN A 74 -6.37 -6.66 -2.14
CA GLN A 74 -7.03 -6.06 -3.29
C GLN A 74 -6.12 -5.97 -4.55
N GLY A 75 -4.83 -6.33 -4.46
CA GLY A 75 -3.88 -6.25 -5.57
C GLY A 75 -3.34 -4.85 -5.86
N MET A 76 -3.54 -3.91 -4.93
CA MET A 76 -2.98 -2.54 -4.96
C MET A 76 -1.59 -2.55 -4.33
N PHE A 77 -0.69 -3.32 -4.92
CA PHE A 77 0.59 -3.70 -4.31
C PHE A 77 1.52 -2.51 -4.04
N TYR A 78 1.40 -1.41 -4.79
CA TYR A 78 2.25 -0.24 -4.60
C TYR A 78 2.05 0.40 -3.21
N PHE A 79 0.79 0.62 -2.83
CA PHE A 79 0.48 1.16 -1.51
C PHE A 79 0.73 0.14 -0.39
N ALA A 80 0.53 -1.15 -0.68
CA ALA A 80 0.88 -2.22 0.26
C ALA A 80 2.39 -2.24 0.56
N MET A 81 3.23 -2.20 -0.49
CA MET A 81 4.68 -2.17 -0.40
C MET A 81 5.16 -0.99 0.45
N LYS A 82 4.65 0.22 0.19
CA LYS A 82 5.00 1.41 0.96
C LYS A 82 4.62 1.29 2.44
N ALA A 83 3.42 0.78 2.73
CA ALA A 83 2.98 0.59 4.10
C ALA A 83 3.83 -0.46 4.84
N TYR A 84 4.13 -1.59 4.19
CA TYR A 84 5.00 -2.63 4.75
C TYR A 84 6.44 -2.14 4.98
N SER A 85 7.01 -1.37 4.05
CA SER A 85 8.35 -0.77 4.21
C SER A 85 8.44 0.10 5.46
N ILE A 86 7.44 0.96 5.69
CA ILE A 86 7.38 1.80 6.88
C ILE A 86 7.21 0.94 8.15
N LEU A 87 6.31 -0.06 8.14
CA LEU A 87 6.07 -0.95 9.28
C LEU A 87 7.31 -1.79 9.64
N ALA A 88 8.05 -2.27 8.65
CA ALA A 88 9.29 -3.02 8.85
C ALA A 88 10.35 -2.20 9.59
N GLY A 89 10.40 -0.89 9.33
CA GLY A 89 11.28 0.04 10.04
C GLY A 89 10.93 0.25 11.52
N TYR A 90 9.66 0.08 11.92
CA TYR A 90 9.24 0.24 13.32
C TYR A 90 9.46 -1.00 14.16
N GLU A 91 9.09 -2.19 13.66
CA GLU A 91 8.98 -3.39 14.50
C GLU A 91 10.15 -4.37 14.37
N MET A 92 11.09 -4.16 13.43
CA MET A 92 12.07 -5.18 13.02
C MET A 92 11.43 -6.57 12.81
N ASN A 93 10.17 -6.60 12.36
CA ASN A 93 9.39 -7.82 12.24
C ASN A 93 9.64 -8.45 10.86
N GLU A 94 10.11 -9.70 10.84
CA GLU A 94 10.37 -10.46 9.62
C GLU A 94 9.10 -10.62 8.76
N GLU A 95 7.92 -10.72 9.37
CA GLU A 95 6.66 -10.84 8.61
C GLU A 95 6.37 -9.60 7.77
N MET A 96 6.62 -8.41 8.32
CA MET A 96 6.42 -7.15 7.60
C MET A 96 7.40 -7.01 6.44
N LYS A 97 8.65 -7.47 6.62
CA LYS A 97 9.66 -7.51 5.56
C LYS A 97 9.26 -8.46 4.44
N GLN A 98 8.80 -9.66 4.77
CA GLN A 98 8.29 -10.60 3.78
C GLN A 98 7.07 -10.05 3.04
N GLY A 99 6.16 -9.38 3.75
CA GLY A 99 5.03 -8.66 3.14
C GLY A 99 5.46 -7.55 2.17
N MET A 100 6.53 -6.81 2.52
CA MET A 100 7.14 -5.81 1.64
C MET A 100 7.69 -6.43 0.37
N ILE A 101 8.50 -7.50 0.48
CA ILE A 101 9.11 -8.19 -0.67
C ILE A 101 8.02 -8.78 -1.58
N ALA A 102 7.02 -9.45 -1.01
CA ALA A 102 5.90 -9.99 -1.77
C ALA A 102 5.11 -8.90 -2.51
N SER A 103 4.89 -7.76 -1.85
CA SER A 103 4.24 -6.60 -2.48
C SER A 103 5.08 -6.03 -3.62
N ALA A 104 6.40 -5.90 -3.44
CA ALA A 104 7.32 -5.41 -4.47
C ALA A 104 7.28 -6.28 -5.74
N VAL A 105 7.27 -7.61 -5.60
CA VAL A 105 7.05 -8.55 -6.72
C VAL A 105 5.69 -8.34 -7.37
N GLY A 106 4.65 -8.08 -6.57
CA GLY A 106 3.31 -7.74 -7.04
C GLY A 106 3.28 -6.44 -7.87
N VAL A 107 4.00 -5.40 -7.44
CA VAL A 107 4.14 -4.15 -8.21
C VAL A 107 4.85 -4.43 -9.52
N PHE A 108 5.98 -5.13 -9.49
CA PHE A 108 6.72 -5.48 -10.70
C PHE A 108 5.85 -6.25 -11.70
N ARG A 109 5.10 -7.26 -11.24
CA ARG A 109 4.14 -7.98 -12.08
C ARG A 109 3.07 -7.06 -12.70
N ASN A 110 2.58 -6.08 -11.94
CA ASN A 110 1.59 -5.12 -12.45
C ASN A 110 2.21 -4.19 -13.50
N ILE A 111 3.47 -3.80 -13.35
CA ILE A 111 4.22 -3.03 -14.37
C ILE A 111 4.33 -3.84 -15.67
N LEU A 112 4.74 -5.11 -15.59
CA LEU A 112 4.78 -6.01 -16.76
C LEU A 112 3.40 -6.19 -17.42
N SER A 113 2.34 -6.10 -16.62
CA SER A 113 0.95 -6.18 -17.10
C SER A 113 0.40 -4.83 -17.58
N ARG A 114 1.21 -3.76 -17.62
CA ARG A 114 0.82 -2.38 -17.97
C ARG A 114 -0.32 -1.82 -17.11
N LYS A 115 -0.42 -2.27 -15.86
CA LYS A 115 -1.40 -1.79 -14.87
C LYS A 115 -0.81 -0.73 -13.94
N GLU A 116 0.51 -0.58 -13.96
CA GLU A 116 1.27 0.36 -13.13
C GLU A 116 2.35 1.02 -13.97
N GLU A 117 2.71 2.25 -13.61
CA GLU A 117 3.72 3.03 -14.33
C GLU A 117 5.13 2.42 -14.14
N PRO A 118 5.96 2.38 -15.20
CA PRO A 118 7.32 1.87 -15.15
C PRO A 118 8.23 2.59 -14.14
N ASP A 119 8.00 3.88 -13.90
CA ASP A 119 8.78 4.71 -12.98
C ASP A 119 8.84 4.16 -11.55
N LYS A 120 7.83 3.36 -11.17
CA LYS A 120 7.74 2.69 -9.86
C LYS A 120 8.82 1.62 -9.65
N ILE A 121 9.56 1.21 -10.69
CA ILE A 121 10.69 0.29 -10.57
C ILE A 121 11.77 0.83 -9.64
N ASN A 122 12.05 2.13 -9.67
CA ASN A 122 13.06 2.72 -8.79
C ASN A 122 12.67 2.55 -7.31
N GLU A 123 11.39 2.75 -6.99
CA GLU A 123 10.88 2.53 -5.62
C GLU A 123 10.93 1.05 -5.21
N ILE A 124 10.75 0.11 -6.16
CA ILE A 124 10.94 -1.32 -5.91
C ILE A 124 12.40 -1.62 -5.55
N TYR A 125 13.36 -1.07 -6.30
CA TYR A 125 14.77 -1.25 -6.01
C TYR A 125 15.15 -0.69 -4.65
N ASP A 126 14.72 0.53 -4.34
CA ASP A 126 15.01 1.16 -3.05
C ASP A 126 14.47 0.33 -1.87
N CYS A 127 13.30 -0.30 -2.02
CA CYS A 127 12.72 -1.17 -1.00
C CYS A 127 13.49 -2.49 -0.88
N LEU A 128 13.81 -3.15 -1.99
CA LEU A 128 14.46 -4.47 -1.99
C LEU A 128 15.93 -4.39 -1.57
N MET A 129 16.64 -3.31 -1.90
CA MET A 129 18.06 -3.12 -1.52
C MET A 129 18.27 -3.04 -0.01
N GLN A 130 17.23 -2.67 0.75
CA GLN A 130 17.31 -2.54 2.21
C GLN A 130 17.31 -3.89 2.93
N GLU A 131 16.89 -4.97 2.27
CA GLU A 131 16.68 -6.28 2.89
C GLU A 131 17.53 -7.37 2.25
N LYS A 132 18.33 -8.06 3.06
CA LYS A 132 19.23 -9.13 2.56
C LYS A 132 18.46 -10.30 1.94
N ASP A 133 17.31 -10.64 2.52
CA ASP A 133 16.48 -11.74 2.04
C ASP A 133 15.81 -11.44 0.69
N ALA A 134 15.82 -10.18 0.25
CA ALA A 134 15.31 -9.74 -1.04
C ALA A 134 16.34 -9.86 -2.17
N GLU A 135 17.61 -10.20 -1.88
CA GLU A 135 18.71 -10.14 -2.86
C GLU A 135 18.43 -10.95 -4.13
N GLN A 136 17.91 -12.17 -3.98
CA GLN A 136 17.58 -13.03 -5.13
C GLN A 136 16.46 -12.42 -5.99
N VAL A 137 15.45 -11.81 -5.36
CA VAL A 137 14.34 -11.15 -6.04
C VAL A 137 14.85 -9.92 -6.79
N LEU A 138 15.68 -9.10 -6.12
CA LEU A 138 16.29 -7.92 -6.70
C LEU A 138 17.11 -8.26 -7.95
N GLN A 139 18.01 -9.25 -7.86
CA GLN A 139 18.82 -9.69 -9.00
C GLN A 139 17.96 -10.17 -10.17
N THR A 140 16.87 -10.89 -9.88
CA THR A 140 15.95 -11.36 -10.92
C THR A 140 15.27 -10.20 -11.64
N ILE A 141 14.81 -9.18 -10.90
CA ILE A 141 14.18 -7.99 -11.48
C ILE A 141 15.20 -7.19 -12.30
N GLN A 142 16.41 -6.97 -11.77
CA GLN A 142 17.48 -6.25 -12.46
C GLN A 142 17.86 -6.93 -13.79
N ASN A 143 18.12 -8.24 -13.76
CA ASN A 143 18.43 -9.01 -14.96
C ASN A 143 17.32 -8.91 -16.01
N TYR A 144 16.05 -8.93 -15.59
CA TYR A 144 14.93 -8.78 -16.51
C TYR A 144 14.89 -7.38 -17.13
N VAL A 145 15.05 -6.34 -16.33
CA VAL A 145 15.04 -4.95 -16.78
C VAL A 145 16.17 -4.70 -17.79
N GLU A 146 17.38 -5.19 -17.50
CA GLU A 146 18.55 -5.08 -18.39
C GLU A 146 18.39 -5.88 -19.70
N THR A 147 17.77 -7.05 -19.64
CA THR A 147 17.63 -7.93 -20.83
C THR A 147 16.45 -7.54 -21.72
N SER A 148 15.38 -6.98 -21.15
CA SER A 148 14.14 -6.67 -21.87
C SER A 148 14.23 -5.39 -22.70
N GLY A 149 15.05 -4.42 -22.29
CA GLY A 149 15.12 -3.09 -22.93
C GLY A 149 13.81 -2.30 -22.85
N GLU A 150 12.80 -2.79 -22.13
CA GLU A 150 11.46 -2.18 -22.02
C GLU A 150 11.45 -0.94 -21.12
N PHE A 151 12.50 -0.74 -20.34
CA PHE A 151 12.62 0.31 -19.31
C PHE A 151 13.73 1.33 -19.61
N ASP A 152 14.41 1.20 -20.74
CA ASP A 152 15.38 2.19 -21.21
C ASP A 152 14.65 3.49 -21.56
N THR A 153 14.57 4.39 -20.58
CA THR A 153 14.15 5.79 -20.75
C THR A 153 15.25 6.62 -21.42
N THR A 154 15.87 6.08 -22.46
CA THR A 154 16.73 6.81 -23.39
C THR A 154 16.20 6.65 -24.81
N GLN A 155 15.09 7.33 -25.11
CA GLN A 155 14.82 8.00 -26.39
C GLN A 155 13.39 8.57 -26.41
N GLN A 156 13.23 9.81 -25.95
CA GLN A 156 12.76 10.95 -26.74
C GLN A 156 12.80 12.25 -25.93
#